data_AF-A0A2Z3GQK2-F1
#
_entry.id   AF-A0A2Z3GQK2-F1
#
_cell.length_a   1.000
_cell.length_b   1.000
_cell.length_c   1.000
_cell.angle_alpha   90.00
_cell.angle_beta   90.00
_cell.angle_gamma   90.00
#
_symmetry.space_group_name_H-M   'P 1'
#
loop_
_entity.id
_entity.type
_entity.pdbx_description
1 polymer ?
#
loop_
_entity_poly.entity_id
_entity_poly.type
_entity_poly.pdbx_seq_one_letter_code
_entity_poly.pdbx_strand_id
1 'polypeptide(L)'
;MTEKLNLGGTLPAPRKKYTLAFKAECVRQVAAGARQSDVARAQGISPALLGRWQREALEQAVPSSAERDEIKRLRTELKRVEMERDILKKVVTIFSQPPQS
;
A
#
# COMPACT_ATOMS: atom_id res chain seq x y z
N MET A 1 46.10 45.91 -0.15
CA MET A 1 45.37 44.74 0.37
C MET A 1 44.16 44.49 -0.52
N THR A 2 44.20 43.48 -1.40
CA THR A 2 43.09 43.11 -2.27
C THR A 2 42.27 42.00 -1.60
N GLU A 3 41.17 42.37 -0.95
CA GLU A 3 40.23 41.41 -0.38
C GLU A 3 39.42 40.76 -1.51
N LYS A 4 39.68 39.46 -1.72
CA LYS A 4 38.91 38.64 -2.65
C LYS A 4 37.53 38.36 -2.05
N LEU A 5 36.49 38.87 -2.70
CA LEU A 5 35.11 38.48 -2.42
C LEU A 5 34.91 37.01 -2.80
N ASN A 6 34.75 36.18 -1.76
CA ASN A 6 34.47 34.75 -1.88
C ASN A 6 32.99 34.56 -2.22
N LEU A 7 32.67 34.45 -3.52
CA LEU A 7 31.34 34.08 -4.01
C LEU A 7 31.17 32.54 -3.98
N GLY A 8 31.20 31.97 -2.78
CA GLY A 8 31.12 30.52 -2.53
C GLY A 8 29.73 30.03 -2.15
N GLY A 9 28.65 30.60 -2.69
CA GLY A 9 27.27 30.21 -2.38
C GLY A 9 26.63 29.42 -3.51
N THR A 10 26.80 28.10 -3.54
CA THR A 10 26.02 27.25 -4.47
C THR A 10 24.55 27.29 -4.06
N LEU A 11 23.72 27.94 -4.87
CA LEU A 11 22.27 27.97 -4.66
C LEU A 11 21.71 26.53 -4.67
N PRO A 12 20.76 26.19 -3.79
CA PRO A 12 20.20 24.85 -3.73
C PRO A 12 19.52 24.51 -5.06
N ALA A 13 19.99 23.44 -5.70
CA ALA A 13 19.42 22.98 -6.96
C ALA A 13 17.92 22.67 -6.82
N PRO A 14 17.09 22.99 -7.83
CA PRO A 14 15.66 22.76 -7.78
C PRO A 14 15.36 21.28 -7.54
N ARG A 15 14.45 21.00 -6.59
CA ARG A 15 14.06 19.64 -6.23
C ARG A 15 13.37 18.96 -7.41
N LYS A 16 13.95 17.85 -7.90
CA LYS A 16 13.32 16.97 -8.90
C LYS A 16 11.99 16.44 -8.34
N LYS A 17 10.92 16.58 -9.12
CA LYS A 17 9.60 16.00 -8.82
C LYS A 17 9.45 14.68 -9.57
N TYR A 18 8.85 13.70 -8.90
CA TYR A 18 8.56 12.39 -9.47
C TYR A 18 7.05 12.15 -9.44
N THR A 19 6.52 11.48 -10.46
CA THR A 19 5.10 11.14 -10.50
C THR A 19 4.79 10.03 -9.50
N LEU A 20 3.52 9.96 -9.07
CA LEU A 20 3.06 8.91 -8.15
C LEU A 20 3.24 7.52 -8.78
N ALA A 21 2.93 7.38 -10.06
CA ALA A 21 3.11 6.12 -10.80
C ALA A 21 4.58 5.68 -10.83
N PHE A 22 5.51 6.60 -11.09
CA PHE A 22 6.94 6.29 -11.08
C PHE A 22 7.44 5.86 -9.69
N LYS A 23 7.02 6.57 -8.64
CA LYS A 23 7.34 6.19 -7.26
C LYS A 23 6.81 4.79 -6.94
N ALA A 24 5.55 4.52 -7.27
CA ALA A 24 4.90 3.24 -7.02
C ALA A 24 5.60 2.08 -7.76
N GLU A 25 6.00 2.30 -9.02
CA GLU A 25 6.77 1.35 -9.82
C GLU A 25 8.08 0.96 -9.12
N CYS A 26 8.88 1.95 -8.70
CA CYS A 26 10.17 1.69 -8.06
C CYS A 26 10.00 0.92 -6.75
N VAL A 27 9.00 1.28 -5.94
CA VAL A 27 8.70 0.58 -4.70
C VAL A 27 8.23 -0.85 -4.98
N ARG A 28 7.40 -1.07 -6.01
CA ARG A 28 6.91 -2.38 -6.40
C ARG A 28 8.03 -3.32 -6.84
N GLN A 29 9.01 -2.83 -7.59
CA GLN A 29 10.16 -3.65 -8.01
C GLN A 29 10.95 -4.16 -6.81
N VAL A 30 11.19 -3.30 -5.82
CA VAL A 30 11.88 -3.72 -4.59
C VAL A 30 11.01 -4.68 -3.77
N ALA A 31 9.71 -4.42 -3.66
CA ALA A 31 8.77 -5.33 -3.00
C ALA A 31 8.70 -6.71 -3.68
N ALA A 32 8.92 -6.78 -5.00
CA ALA A 32 9.02 -8.02 -5.76
C ALA A 32 10.39 -8.75 -5.60
N GLY A 33 11.30 -8.22 -4.79
CA GLY A 33 12.58 -8.85 -4.44
C GLY A 33 13.82 -8.25 -5.11
N ALA A 34 13.67 -7.21 -5.95
CA ALA A 34 14.82 -6.54 -6.52
C ALA A 34 15.62 -5.78 -5.44
N ARG A 35 16.95 -5.77 -5.56
CA ARG A 35 17.80 -5.00 -4.65
C ARG A 35 17.56 -3.51 -4.84
N GLN A 36 17.32 -2.80 -3.73
CA GLN A 36 17.09 -1.35 -3.73
C GLN A 36 18.20 -0.56 -4.44
N SER A 37 19.46 -0.95 -4.26
CA SER A 37 20.60 -0.32 -4.93
C SER A 37 20.52 -0.42 -6.45
N ASP A 38 20.07 -1.56 -6.95
CA ASP A 38 20.04 -1.88 -8.37
C ASP A 38 18.87 -1.17 -9.05
N VAL A 39 17.70 -1.16 -8.39
CA VAL A 39 16.54 -0.36 -8.82
C VAL A 39 16.88 1.13 -8.82
N ALA A 40 17.50 1.64 -7.76
CA ALA A 40 17.87 3.05 -7.68
C ALA A 40 18.84 3.45 -8.80
N ARG A 41 19.85 2.61 -9.08
CA ARG A 41 20.80 2.83 -10.18
C ARG A 41 20.11 2.79 -11.54
N ALA A 42 19.28 1.77 -11.79
CA ALA A 42 18.57 1.61 -13.06
C ALA A 42 17.62 2.78 -13.37
N GLN A 43 17.00 3.32 -12.32
CA GLN A 43 16.04 4.43 -12.43
C GLN A 43 16.68 5.82 -12.27
N GLY A 44 18.00 5.90 -12.06
CA GLY A 44 18.72 7.17 -11.93
C GLY A 44 18.34 7.99 -10.69
N ILE A 45 17.91 7.34 -9.61
CA ILE A 45 17.53 7.97 -8.34
C ILE A 45 18.49 7.59 -7.22
N SER A 46 18.50 8.37 -6.13
CA SER A 46 19.31 8.01 -4.98
C SER A 46 18.68 6.83 -4.22
N PRO A 47 19.48 5.86 -3.74
CA PRO A 47 18.97 4.77 -2.90
C PRO A 47 18.23 5.30 -1.65
N ALA A 48 18.71 6.38 -1.05
CA ALA A 48 18.07 7.00 0.12
C ALA A 48 16.65 7.53 -0.18
N LEU A 49 16.43 8.09 -1.37
CA LEU A 49 15.10 8.54 -1.80
C LEU A 49 14.16 7.34 -1.97
N LEU A 50 14.62 6.27 -2.61
CA LEU A 50 13.84 5.04 -2.77
C LEU A 50 13.50 4.42 -1.41
N GLY A 51 14.44 4.42 -0.46
CA GLY A 51 14.20 3.96 0.91
C GLY A 51 13.16 4.80 1.67
N ARG A 52 13.14 6.13 1.44
CA ARG A 52 12.05 6.99 1.95
C ARG A 52 10.69 6.59 1.39
N TRP A 53 10.62 6.36 0.08
CA TRP A 53 9.38 5.96 -0.57
C TRP A 53 8.86 4.61 -0.10
N GLN A 54 9.73 3.64 0.18
CA GLN A 54 9.35 2.35 0.75
C GLN A 54 8.72 2.51 2.14
N ARG A 55 9.32 3.34 3.01
CA ARG A 55 8.77 3.60 4.34
C ARG A 55 7.42 4.31 4.27
N GLU A 56 7.31 5.33 3.42
CA GLU A 56 6.04 6.02 3.17
C GLU A 56 4.97 5.04 2.65
N ALA A 57 5.33 4.14 1.74
CA ALA A 57 4.40 3.13 1.24
C ALA A 57 3.97 2.13 2.32
N LEU A 58 4.90 1.74 3.21
CA LEU A 58 4.59 0.85 4.34
C LEU A 58 3.67 1.54 5.36
N GLU A 59 3.92 2.81 5.69
CA GLU A 59 3.07 3.60 6.58
C GLU A 59 1.64 3.75 6.03
N GLN A 60 1.51 3.95 4.71
CA GLN A 60 0.20 4.01 4.05
C GLN A 60 -0.50 2.65 3.94
N ALA A 61 0.25 1.55 3.97
CA ALA A 61 -0.31 0.20 3.93
C ALA A 61 -0.89 -0.25 5.30
N VAL A 62 -0.53 0.42 6.40
CA VAL A 62 -1.08 0.14 7.72
C VAL A 62 -2.46 0.79 7.82
N PRO A 63 -3.55 0.01 7.98
CA PRO A 63 -4.87 0.61 8.11
C PRO A 63 -4.96 1.44 9.40
N SER A 64 -5.59 2.60 9.30
CA SER A 64 -5.89 3.46 10.45
C SER A 64 -6.77 2.73 11.48
N SER A 65 -6.89 3.29 12.68
CA SER A 65 -7.78 2.70 13.70
C SER A 65 -9.22 2.61 13.20
N ALA A 66 -9.72 3.67 12.56
CA ALA A 66 -11.06 3.73 12.02
C ALA A 66 -11.29 2.66 10.93
N GLU A 67 -10.32 2.48 10.01
CA GLU A 67 -10.40 1.43 8.99
C GLU A 67 -10.37 0.03 9.62
N ARG A 68 -9.58 -0.19 10.67
CA ARG A 68 -9.56 -1.48 11.41
C ARG A 68 -10.89 -1.78 12.07
N ASP A 69 -11.52 -0.78 12.69
CA ASP A 69 -12.83 -0.92 13.32
C ASP A 69 -13.92 -1.21 12.29
N GLU A 70 -13.91 -0.53 11.14
CA GLU A 70 -14.83 -0.81 10.06
C GLU A 70 -14.62 -2.21 9.46
N ILE A 71 -13.36 -2.65 9.26
CA ILE A 71 -13.05 -4.02 8.84
C ILE A 71 -13.65 -5.04 9.82
N LYS A 72 -13.54 -4.80 11.13
CA LYS A 72 -14.10 -5.68 12.16
C LYS A 72 -15.63 -5.72 12.11
N ARG A 73 -16.26 -4.56 11.95
CA ARG A 73 -17.71 -4.45 11.78
C ARG A 73 -18.19 -5.21 10.54
N LEU A 74 -17.55 -4.96 9.39
CA LEU A 74 -17.88 -5.62 8.12
C LEU A 74 -17.71 -7.13 8.20
N ARG A 75 -16.66 -7.63 8.87
CA ARG A 75 -16.47 -9.08 9.09
C ARG A 75 -17.57 -9.69 9.96
N THR A 76 -18.02 -8.97 10.98
CA THR A 76 -19.12 -9.41 11.85
C THR A 76 -20.42 -9.52 11.06
N GLU A 77 -20.69 -8.50 10.25
CA GLU A 77 -21.90 -8.44 9.43
C GLU A 77 -21.89 -9.51 8.34
N LEU A 78 -20.75 -9.71 7.68
CA LEU A 78 -20.59 -10.78 6.69
C LEU A 78 -20.90 -12.15 7.29
N LYS A 79 -20.36 -12.44 8.48
CA LYS A 79 -20.63 -13.70 9.19
C LYS A 79 -22.12 -13.87 9.53
N ARG A 80 -22.81 -12.79 9.93
CA ARG A 80 -24.26 -12.81 10.19
C ARG A 80 -25.03 -13.19 8.92
N VAL A 81 -24.73 -12.51 7.82
CA VAL A 81 -25.39 -12.76 6.51
C VAL A 81 -25.11 -14.17 6.00
N GLU A 82 -23.89 -14.68 6.16
CA GLU A 82 -23.55 -16.05 5.78
C GLU A 82 -24.35 -17.09 6.58
N MET A 83 -24.51 -16.87 7.90
CA MET A 83 -25.31 -17.74 8.76
C MET A 83 -26.79 -17.73 8.36
N GLU A 84 -27.36 -16.57 8.10
CA GLU A 84 -28.76 -16.44 7.64
C GLU A 84 -28.99 -17.17 6.32
N ARG A 85 -28.08 -16.98 5.36
CA ARG A 85 -28.10 -17.71 4.09
C ARG A 85 -28.06 -19.21 4.30
N ASP A 86 -27.20 -19.70 5.20
CA ASP A 86 -27.03 -21.13 5.43
C ASP A 86 -28.24 -21.76 6.15
N ILE A 87 -28.89 -21.02 7.06
CA ILE A 87 -30.17 -21.43 7.65
C ILE A 87 -31.23 -21.54 6.55
N LEU A 88 -31.38 -20.52 5.71
CA LEU A 88 -32.37 -20.53 4.63
C LEU A 88 -32.13 -21.68 3.65
N LYS A 89 -30.87 -21.96 3.30
CA LYS A 89 -30.52 -23.13 2.47
C LYS A 89 -30.96 -24.45 3.11
N LYS A 90 -30.68 -24.65 4.41
CA LYS A 90 -31.09 -25.87 5.13
C LYS A 90 -32.61 -26.03 5.12
N VAL A 91 -33.33 -24.94 5.36
CA VAL A 91 -34.79 -24.90 5.34
C VAL A 91 -35.33 -25.31 3.97
N VAL A 92 -34.86 -24.67 2.90
CA VAL A 92 -35.27 -25.01 1.52
C VAL A 92 -35.00 -26.48 1.19
N THR A 93 -33.84 -27.01 1.57
CA THR A 93 -33.51 -28.43 1.36
C THR A 93 -34.49 -29.37 2.05
N ILE A 94 -34.85 -29.11 3.32
CA ILE A 94 -35.82 -29.93 4.06
C ILE A 94 -37.19 -29.90 3.36
N PHE A 95 -37.66 -28.72 2.96
CA PHE A 95 -38.96 -28.57 2.30
C PHE A 95 -39.01 -29.08 0.86
N SER A 96 -37.86 -29.31 0.22
CA SER A 96 -37.77 -29.82 -1.16
C SER A 96 -37.64 -31.35 -1.23
N GLN A 97 -37.48 -32.06 -0.11
CA GLN A 97 -37.40 -33.53 -0.10
C GLN A 97 -38.81 -34.14 -0.11
N PRO A 98 -39.09 -35.12 -0.99
CA PRO A 98 -40.37 -35.85 -0.96
C PRO A 98 -40.50 -36.67 0.32
N PRO A 99 -41.72 -36.86 0.87
CA PRO A 99 -41.93 -37.63 2.09
C PRO A 99 -41.41 -39.05 1.90
N GLN A 100 -40.48 -39.47 2.78
CA GLN A 100 -39.99 -40.84 2.83
C GLN A 100 -41.18 -41.72 3.27
N SER A 101 -41.63 -42.58 2.35
CA SER A 101 -42.75 -43.52 2.56
C SER A 101 -42.27 -44.78 3.27
#